data_AF-A0A1U6IXS9-F1
#
_entry.id   AF-A0A1U6IXS9-F1
#
_cell.length_a   1.000
_cell.length_b   1.000
_cell.length_c   1.000
_cell.angle_alpha   90.00
_cell.angle_beta   90.00
_cell.angle_gamma   90.00
#
_symmetry.space_group_name_H-M   'P 1'
#
loop_
_entity.id
_entity.type
_entity.pdbx_description
1 polymer ?
#
loop_
_entity_poly.entity_id
_entity_poly.type
_entity_poly.pdbx_seq_one_letter_code
_entity_poly.pdbx_strand_id
1 'polypeptide(L)' 'LAKELMRLCEAHGFQPEWQPLINDLDRLQQVTIEKDGRAITTRTHVTGQVGSAFQAAGIALPAGTRTS' A
#
# COMPACT_ATOMS: atom_id res chain seq x y z
N LEU A 1 -12.05 -4.59 -11.18
CA LEU A 1 -11.16 -4.17 -10.09
C LEU A 1 -10.74 -2.70 -10.21
N ALA A 2 -10.09 -2.26 -11.30
CA ALA A 2 -9.68 -0.86 -11.48
C ALA A 2 -10.83 0.16 -11.39
N LYS A 3 -11.94 -0.08 -12.08
CA LYS A 3 -13.14 0.78 -12.03
C LYS A 3 -13.72 0.93 -10.62
N GLU A 4 -13.66 -0.13 -9.82
CA GLU A 4 -14.15 -0.11 -8.45
C GLU A 4 -13.23 0.72 -7.54
N LEU A 5 -11.91 0.53 -7.68
CA LEU A 5 -10.95 1.36 -6.96
C LEU A 5 -11.08 2.85 -7.31
N MET A 6 -11.32 3.19 -8.58
CA MET A 6 -11.58 4.57 -8.99
C MET A 6 -12.83 5.14 -8.30
N ARG A 7 -13.93 4.37 -8.26
CA ARG A 7 -15.17 4.77 -7.58
C ARG A 7 -14.93 5.03 -6.08
N LEU A 8 -14.17 4.16 -5.42
CA LEU A 8 -13.83 4.30 -4.00
C LEU A 8 -12.96 5.55 -3.75
N CYS A 9 -11.96 5.78 -4.60
CA CYS A 9 -11.14 6.98 -4.56
C CYS A 9 -11.99 8.24 -4.76
N GLU A 10 -12.89 8.26 -5.75
CA GLU A 10 -13.80 9.37 -6.01
C GLU A 10 -14.73 9.65 -4.83
N ALA A 11 -15.30 8.61 -4.22
CA ALA A 11 -16.12 8.74 -3.02
C ALA A 11 -15.33 9.33 -1.83
N HIS A 12 -14.01 9.16 -1.83
CA HIS A 12 -13.09 9.75 -0.86
C HIS A 12 -12.49 11.10 -1.29
N GLY A 13 -12.97 11.70 -2.39
CA GLY A 13 -12.47 12.99 -2.88
C GLY A 13 -11.05 12.92 -3.47
N PHE A 14 -10.61 11.73 -3.85
CA PHE A 14 -9.28 11.45 -4.37
C PHE A 14 -9.41 10.95 -5.82
N GLN A 15 -8.73 11.58 -6.77
CA GLN A 15 -8.69 11.10 -8.16
C GLN A 15 -7.27 10.68 -8.52
N PRO A 16 -6.97 9.37 -8.50
CA PRO A 16 -5.63 8.91 -8.77
C PRO A 16 -5.27 9.02 -10.25
N GLU A 17 -4.03 9.38 -10.53
CA GLU A 17 -3.45 9.08 -11.84
C GLU A 17 -3.16 7.58 -11.92
N TRP A 18 -3.76 6.90 -12.91
CA TRP A 18 -3.76 5.44 -12.98
C TRP A 18 -2.35 4.84 -13.14
N GLN A 19 -1.54 5.38 -14.06
CA GLN A 19 -0.21 4.84 -14.31
C GLN A 19 0.75 5.05 -13.12
N PRO A 20 0.82 6.25 -12.51
CA PRO A 20 1.59 6.42 -11.27
C PRO A 20 1.10 5.55 -10.12
N LEU A 21 -0.22 5.41 -9.95
CA LEU A 21 -0.77 4.54 -8.90
C LEU A 21 -0.36 3.07 -9.10
N ILE A 22 -0.40 2.56 -10.33
CA ILE A 22 0.11 1.20 -10.63
C ILE A 22 1.58 1.09 -10.25
N ASN A 23 2.40 2.08 -10.62
CA ASN A 23 3.83 2.07 -10.32
C ASN A 23 4.08 2.13 -8.79
N ASP A 24 3.28 2.90 -8.05
CA ASP A 24 3.35 2.97 -6.59
C ASP A 24 2.93 1.64 -5.94
N LEU A 25 1.90 0.98 -6.47
CA LEU A 25 1.46 -0.35 -6.03
C LEU A 25 2.51 -1.42 -6.30
N ASP A 26 3.17 -1.37 -7.46
CA ASP A 26 4.25 -2.31 -7.82
C ASP A 26 5.48 -2.15 -6.91
N ARG A 27 5.79 -0.89 -6.54
CA ARG A 27 6.83 -0.58 -5.55
C ARG A 27 6.47 -1.00 -4.13
N LEU A 28 5.18 -1.10 -3.79
CA LEU A 28 4.73 -1.51 -2.46
C LEU A 28 4.98 -3.01 -2.27
N GLN A 29 6.01 -3.34 -1.52
CA GLN A 29 6.47 -4.71 -1.27
C GLN A 29 6.57 -4.92 0.24
N GLN A 30 6.38 -6.16 0.68
CA GLN A 30 6.56 -6.57 2.06
C GLN A 30 7.59 -7.70 2.10
N VAL A 31 8.60 -7.55 2.95
CA VAL A 31 9.71 -8.48 3.10
C VAL A 31 9.78 -8.95 4.53
N THR A 32 9.85 -10.26 4.74
CA THR A 32 10.20 -10.84 6.04
C THR A 32 11.66 -11.21 6.03
N ILE A 33 12.40 -10.69 7.01
CA ILE A 33 13.81 -10.94 7.24
C ILE A 33 13.91 -11.83 8.47
N GLU A 34 14.50 -13.01 8.32
CA GLU A 34 14.81 -13.91 9.44
C GLU A 34 16.26 -13.70 9.86
N LYS A 35 16.48 -13.44 11.15
CA LYS A 35 17.81 -13.29 11.72
C LYS A 35 17.82 -13.74 13.18
N ASP A 36 18.76 -14.60 13.54
CA ASP A 36 18.98 -15.07 14.92
C ASP A 36 17.71 -15.62 15.61
N GLY A 37 16.87 -16.35 14.84
CA GLY A 37 15.60 -16.90 15.35
C GLY A 37 14.47 -15.87 15.51
N ARG A 38 14.68 -14.62 15.08
CA ARG A 38 13.69 -13.55 15.09
C ARG A 38 13.26 -13.22 13.67
N ALA A 39 11.96 -13.01 13.47
CA ALA A 39 11.42 -12.57 12.19
C ALA A 39 11.02 -11.09 12.25
N ILE A 40 11.51 -10.31 11.30
CA ILE A 40 11.17 -8.91 11.13
C ILE A 40 10.49 -8.76 9.78
N THR A 41 9.22 -8.40 9.79
CA THR A 41 8.50 -8.06 8.57
C THR A 41 8.51 -6.55 8.38
N THR A 42 9.05 -6.10 7.27
CA THR A 42 9.11 -4.69 6.88
C THR A 42 8.44 -4.51 5.52
N ARG A 43 8.11 -3.26 5.19
CA ARG A 43 7.53 -2.88 3.92
C ARG A 43 8.40 -1.80 3.26
N THR A 44 8.40 -1.74 1.93
CA THR A 44 8.97 -0.58 1.20
C THR A 44 8.27 0.72 1.60
N HIS A 45 9.03 1.81 1.64
CA HIS A 45 8.47 3.09 2.05
C HIS A 45 7.28 3.48 1.17
N VAL A 46 6.15 3.83 1.79
CA VAL A 46 4.96 4.29 1.09
C VAL A 46 5.22 5.70 0.55
N THR A 47 5.18 5.83 -0.77
CA THR A 47 5.30 7.11 -1.48
C THR A 47 4.13 7.29 -2.44
N GLY A 48 3.89 8.53 -2.87
CA GLY A 48 2.90 8.83 -3.89
C GLY A 48 1.47 8.50 -3.45
N GLN A 49 0.72 7.84 -4.33
CA GLN A 49 -0.74 7.76 -4.26
C GLN A 49 -1.27 6.51 -3.54
N VAL A 50 -0.38 5.57 -3.19
CA VAL A 50 -0.76 4.27 -2.59
C VAL A 50 -1.46 4.43 -1.24
N GLY A 51 -1.02 5.38 -0.40
CA GLY A 51 -1.60 5.56 0.93
C GLY A 51 -3.06 6.00 0.86
N SER A 52 -3.34 7.00 0.03
CA SER A 52 -4.71 7.49 -0.22
C SER A 52 -5.58 6.43 -0.87
N ALA A 53 -5.04 5.63 -1.80
CA ALA A 53 -5.79 4.54 -2.43
C ALA A 53 -6.19 3.44 -1.42
N PHE A 54 -5.30 3.07 -0.49
CA PHE A 54 -5.61 2.12 0.57
C PHE A 54 -6.68 2.66 1.54
N GLN A 55 -6.55 3.93 1.94
CA GLN A 55 -7.56 4.59 2.77
C GLN A 55 -8.93 4.64 2.08
N ALA A 56 -8.96 5.00 0.80
CA ALA A 56 -10.20 5.04 0.03
C ALA A 56 -10.87 3.68 -0.13
N ALA A 57 -10.07 2.61 -0.20
CA ALA A 57 -10.58 1.24 -0.23
C ALA A 57 -10.92 0.68 1.16
N GLY A 58 -10.72 1.44 2.24
CA GLY A 58 -10.92 0.97 3.62
C GLY A 58 -9.92 -0.12 4.06
N ILE A 59 -8.76 -0.21 3.38
CA ILE A 59 -7.75 -1.23 3.64
C ILE A 59 -6.65 -0.63 4.52
N ALA A 60 -6.37 -1.29 5.64
CA ALA A 60 -5.24 -0.93 6.47
C ALA A 60 -3.93 -1.21 5.71
N LEU A 61 -3.10 -0.18 5.63
CA LEU A 61 -1.73 -0.31 5.14
C LEU A 61 -0.96 -1.29 6.05
N PRO A 62 -0.22 -2.27 5.49
CA PRO A 62 0.60 -3.19 6.29
C PRO A 62 1.56 -2.41 7.21
N ALA A 63 1.80 -2.89 8.43
CA ALA A 63 2.68 -2.18 9.36
C ALA A 63 4.07 -1.97 8.71
N GLY A 64 4.63 -0.75 8.83
CA GLY A 64 5.94 -0.43 8.26
C GLY A 64 7.05 -1.32 8.82
N THR A 65 6.92 -1.75 10.07
CA THR A 65 7.75 -2.82 10.66
C THR A 65 6.92 -3.57 11.70
N ARG A 66 6.97 -4.90 11.66
CA ARG A 66 6.41 -5.80 12.67
C ARG A 66 7.50 -6.80 13.08
N THR A 67 7.58 -7.08 14.37
CA THR A 67 8.42 -8.16 14.89
C THR A 67 7.54 -9.24 15.51
N SER A 68 7.83 -10.50 15.22
CA SER A 68 7.34 -11.67 15.97
C SER A 68 8.48 -12.37 16.70
#